data_AF-A0A1H8A0G9-F1
#
_entry.id   AF-A0A1H8A0G9-F1
#
_cell.length_a   1.000
_cell.length_b   1.000
_cell.length_c   1.000
_cell.angle_alpha   90.00
_cell.angle_beta   90.00
_cell.angle_gamma   90.00
#
_symmetry.space_group_name_H-M   'P 1'
#
loop_
_entity.id
_entity.type
_entity.pdbx_description
1 polymer ?
#
loop_
_entity_poly.entity_id
_entity_poly.type
_entity_poly.pdbx_seq_one_letter_code
_entity_poly.pdbx_strand_id
1 'polypeptide(L)'
;MSKAVKFIKSNLFLLSVVIAYLVLTIIRPPLGVLGIKNSGYYIKEMLMIMPVIFVLTALLDTWVPKETIIKFLGREAKTKGMVLSFLLGSISAGPIYAAFPFCVMLHKKGASIRNIIIILSSWAVIKIPMLLNEAKFLGLKFMIVRWIITVIAILIFANITNKIVKDKDLPQRKVKEKSGVTINRDACMGCTICTKKYPQLFQMDSKKATVKEYSDLDMELLDSAIKSCPVKAIEYN
;
A
#
# COMPACT_ATOMS: atom_id res chain seq x y z
N MET A 1 -9.09 -37.04 2.83
CA MET A 1 -8.47 -36.60 1.55
C MET A 1 -6.96 -36.56 1.73
N SER A 2 -6.20 -37.21 0.85
CA SER A 2 -4.73 -37.21 0.93
C SER A 2 -4.17 -35.78 0.82
N LYS A 3 -3.03 -35.50 1.47
CA LYS A 3 -2.35 -34.19 1.42
C LYS A 3 -2.18 -33.66 -0.02
N ALA A 4 -1.93 -34.57 -0.97
CA ALA A 4 -1.81 -34.26 -2.40
C ALA A 4 -3.09 -33.65 -3.00
N VAL A 5 -4.27 -34.22 -2.70
CA VAL A 5 -5.55 -33.71 -3.22
C VAL A 5 -5.86 -32.32 -2.64
N LYS A 6 -5.51 -32.07 -1.38
CA LYS A 6 -5.69 -30.76 -0.74
C LYS A 6 -4.74 -29.70 -1.34
N PHE A 7 -3.50 -30.08 -1.64
CA PHE A 7 -2.52 -29.21 -2.28
C PHE A 7 -2.92 -28.83 -3.71
N ILE A 8 -3.39 -29.80 -4.50
CA ILE A 8 -3.86 -29.57 -5.88
C ILE A 8 -5.06 -28.62 -5.91
N LYS A 9 -6.06 -28.86 -5.06
CA LYS A 9 -7.23 -27.95 -4.99
C LYS A 9 -6.85 -26.53 -4.56
N SER A 10 -5.87 -26.38 -3.68
CA SER A 10 -5.40 -25.07 -3.20
C SER A 10 -4.60 -24.30 -4.24
N ASN A 11 -3.98 -24.97 -5.22
CA ASN A 11 -3.05 -24.37 -6.18
C ASN A 11 -3.46 -24.62 -7.63
N LEU A 12 -4.76 -24.82 -7.88
CA LEU A 12 -5.27 -25.23 -9.18
C LEU A 12 -4.82 -24.30 -10.31
N PHE A 13 -4.77 -22.99 -10.06
CA PHE A 13 -4.28 -21.99 -11.02
C PHE A 13 -2.79 -22.15 -11.33
N LEU A 14 -1.94 -22.32 -10.32
CA LEU A 14 -0.50 -22.51 -10.56
C LEU A 14 -0.24 -23.84 -11.28
N LEU A 15 -0.97 -24.88 -10.90
CA LEU A 15 -0.87 -26.18 -11.54
C LEU A 15 -1.28 -26.12 -13.02
N SER A 16 -2.37 -25.40 -13.34
CA SER A 16 -2.81 -25.24 -14.73
C SER A 16 -1.79 -24.48 -15.58
N VAL A 17 -1.14 -23.46 -15.02
CA VAL A 17 -0.05 -22.73 -15.69
C VAL A 17 1.14 -23.65 -15.95
N VAL A 18 1.59 -24.43 -14.95
CA VAL A 18 2.70 -25.38 -15.12
C VAL A 18 2.38 -26.42 -16.19
N ILE A 19 1.17 -26.98 -16.17
CA ILE A 19 0.72 -27.93 -17.19
C ILE A 19 0.70 -27.29 -18.57
N ALA A 20 0.21 -26.05 -18.70
CA ALA A 20 0.22 -25.33 -19.98
C ALA A 20 1.64 -25.14 -20.53
N TYR A 21 2.61 -24.78 -19.68
CA TYR A 21 4.01 -24.70 -20.08
C TYR A 21 4.61 -26.06 -20.47
N LEU A 22 4.28 -27.13 -19.75
CA LEU A 22 4.73 -28.49 -20.08
C LEU A 22 4.17 -28.95 -21.42
N VAL A 23 2.87 -28.80 -21.63
CA VAL A 23 2.20 -29.12 -22.90
C VAL A 23 2.80 -28.30 -24.04
N LEU A 24 3.01 -27.00 -23.86
CA LEU A 24 3.63 -26.14 -24.87
C LEU A 24 5.07 -26.60 -25.19
N THR A 25 5.84 -27.01 -24.19
CA THR A 25 7.22 -27.49 -24.37
C THR A 25 7.26 -28.83 -25.10
N ILE A 26 6.27 -29.70 -24.89
CA ILE A 26 6.15 -30.98 -25.62
C ILE A 26 5.73 -30.75 -27.08
N ILE A 27 4.74 -29.88 -27.33
CA ILE A 27 4.20 -29.64 -28.68
C ILE A 27 5.15 -28.77 -29.52
N ARG A 28 5.74 -27.72 -28.91
CA ARG A 28 6.63 -26.74 -29.55
C ARG A 28 7.80 -26.41 -28.62
N PRO A 29 8.83 -27.28 -28.54
CA PRO A 29 10.00 -27.07 -27.69
C PRO A 29 10.64 -25.68 -27.76
N PRO A 30 10.88 -25.06 -28.95
CA PRO A 30 11.51 -23.73 -29.00
C PRO A 30 10.63 -22.64 -28.37
N LEU A 31 9.31 -22.72 -28.52
CA LEU A 31 8.38 -21.75 -27.91
C LEU A 31 8.26 -21.96 -26.40
N GLY A 32 8.24 -23.21 -25.94
CA GLY A 32 8.22 -23.54 -24.52
C GLY A 32 9.45 -23.02 -23.78
N VAL A 33 10.64 -23.27 -24.31
CA VAL A 33 11.91 -22.78 -23.72
C VAL A 33 11.97 -21.25 -23.72
N LEU A 34 11.55 -20.61 -24.81
CA LEU A 34 11.48 -19.14 -24.89
C LEU A 34 10.50 -18.57 -23.84
N GLY A 35 9.33 -19.18 -23.68
CA GLY A 35 8.33 -18.79 -22.69
C GLY A 35 8.85 -18.89 -21.24
N ILE A 36 9.54 -19.99 -20.92
CA ILE A 36 10.17 -20.17 -19.60
C ILE A 36 11.25 -19.12 -19.37
N LYS A 37 12.12 -18.88 -20.37
CA LYS A 37 13.18 -17.86 -20.28
C LYS A 37 12.61 -16.46 -20.06
N ASN A 38 11.57 -16.08 -20.81
CA ASN A 38 10.90 -14.79 -20.67
C ASN A 38 10.22 -14.66 -19.29
N SER A 39 9.58 -15.72 -18.82
CA SER A 39 8.97 -15.74 -17.49
C SER A 39 10.00 -15.54 -16.39
N GLY A 40 11.14 -16.24 -16.48
CA GLY A 40 12.27 -16.08 -15.55
C GLY A 40 12.85 -14.66 -15.59
N TYR A 41 12.95 -14.05 -16.78
CA TYR A 41 13.36 -12.66 -16.93
C TYR A 41 12.42 -11.70 -16.20
N TYR A 42 11.10 -11.81 -16.40
CA TYR A 42 10.13 -10.93 -15.76
C TYR A 42 10.07 -11.11 -14.24
N ILE A 43 10.21 -12.34 -13.74
CA ILE A 43 10.29 -12.60 -12.29
C ILE A 43 11.54 -11.94 -11.70
N LYS A 44 12.69 -12.09 -12.35
CA LYS A 44 13.94 -11.47 -11.92
C LYS A 44 13.84 -9.94 -11.91
N GLU A 45 13.29 -9.36 -12.97
CA GLU A 45 13.03 -7.93 -13.08
C GLU A 45 12.15 -7.43 -11.93
N MET A 46 11.02 -8.12 -11.67
CA MET A 46 10.11 -7.79 -10.57
C MET A 46 10.80 -7.84 -9.21
N LEU A 47 11.57 -8.90 -8.93
CA LEU A 47 12.31 -9.05 -7.67
C LEU A 47 13.40 -7.99 -7.49
N MET A 48 14.02 -7.52 -8.57
CA MET A 48 15.08 -6.52 -8.51
C MET A 48 14.52 -5.10 -8.29
N ILE A 49 13.38 -4.77 -8.89
CA ILE A 49 12.78 -3.42 -8.79
C ILE A 49 12.00 -3.26 -7.47
N MET A 50 11.38 -4.33 -6.96
CA MET A 50 10.52 -4.29 -5.77
C MET A 50 11.18 -3.71 -4.50
N PRO A 51 12.43 -4.05 -4.13
CA PRO A 51 13.12 -3.43 -2.99
C PRO A 51 13.25 -1.91 -3.12
N VAL A 52 13.61 -1.42 -4.31
CA VAL A 52 13.77 0.01 -4.57
C VAL A 52 12.43 0.72 -4.39
N ILE A 53 11.35 0.15 -4.93
CA ILE A 53 10.00 0.69 -4.77
C ILE A 53 9.62 0.74 -3.29
N PHE A 54 9.86 -0.33 -2.53
CA PHE A 54 9.51 -0.33 -1.11
C PHE A 54 10.28 0.73 -0.31
N VAL A 55 11.59 0.87 -0.56
CA VAL A 55 12.39 1.92 0.08
C VAL A 55 11.86 3.31 -0.27
N LEU A 56 11.61 3.58 -1.56
CA LEU A 56 11.04 4.86 -2.00
C LEU A 56 9.68 5.12 -1.36
N THR A 57 8.80 4.11 -1.30
CA THR A 57 7.50 4.26 -0.66
C THR A 57 7.61 4.52 0.83
N ALA A 58 8.56 3.91 1.54
CA ALA A 58 8.79 4.15 2.96
C ALA A 58 9.36 5.56 3.23
N LEU A 59 10.26 6.03 2.37
CA LEU A 59 10.79 7.40 2.43
C LEU A 59 9.67 8.42 2.19
N LEU A 60 8.85 8.22 1.16
CA LEU A 60 7.68 9.08 0.89
C LEU A 60 6.63 8.97 2.01
N ASP A 61 6.49 7.81 2.63
CA ASP A 61 5.64 7.62 3.81
C ASP A 61 6.11 8.48 4.99
N THR A 62 7.42 8.73 5.09
CA THR A 62 7.96 9.58 6.17
C THR A 62 7.98 11.06 5.78
N TRP A 63 8.28 11.38 4.52
CA TRP A 63 8.49 12.77 4.07
C TRP A 63 7.21 13.54 3.75
N VAL A 64 6.16 12.87 3.28
CA VAL A 64 4.93 13.56 2.84
C VAL A 64 3.92 13.58 3.99
N PRO A 65 3.55 14.75 4.56
CA PRO A 65 2.59 14.79 5.66
C PRO A 65 1.21 14.27 5.26
N LYS A 66 0.50 13.65 6.20
CA LYS A 66 -0.85 13.08 6.00
C LYS A 66 -1.84 14.17 5.57
N GLU A 67 -1.70 15.37 6.13
CA GLU A 67 -2.53 16.55 5.89
C GLU A 67 -2.45 16.97 4.41
N THR A 68 -1.27 16.91 3.82
CA THR A 68 -1.06 17.19 2.40
C THR A 68 -1.80 16.18 1.53
N ILE A 69 -1.74 14.90 1.87
CA ILE A 69 -2.43 13.86 1.12
C ILE A 69 -3.95 14.01 1.25
N ILE A 70 -4.47 14.28 2.44
CA ILE A 70 -5.91 14.51 2.64
C ILE A 70 -6.37 15.75 1.85
N LYS A 71 -5.61 16.84 1.91
CA LYS A 71 -5.94 18.11 1.23
C LYS A 71 -5.99 17.95 -0.29
N PHE A 72 -5.06 17.23 -0.88
CA PHE A 72 -4.92 17.15 -2.34
C PHE A 72 -5.47 15.87 -2.98
N LEU A 73 -5.45 14.75 -2.26
CA LEU A 73 -5.87 13.43 -2.75
C LEU A 73 -7.02 12.83 -1.96
N GLY A 74 -7.47 13.46 -0.88
CA GLY A 74 -8.60 13.01 -0.07
C GLY A 74 -9.95 13.16 -0.75
N ARG A 75 -11.02 12.76 -0.04
CA ARG A 75 -12.40 12.80 -0.56
C ARG A 75 -12.88 14.22 -0.86
N GLU A 76 -12.43 15.20 -0.08
CA GLU A 76 -12.83 16.59 -0.20
C GLU A 76 -12.12 17.34 -1.34
N ALA A 77 -11.04 16.78 -1.89
CA ALA A 77 -10.27 17.39 -2.96
C ALA A 77 -11.02 17.46 -4.31
N LYS A 78 -12.15 16.75 -4.46
CA LYS A 78 -13.04 16.75 -5.63
C LYS A 78 -12.29 16.73 -6.96
N THR A 79 -12.44 17.75 -7.80
CA THR A 79 -11.83 17.86 -9.13
C THR A 79 -10.33 18.10 -9.08
N LYS A 80 -9.84 18.87 -8.09
CA LYS A 80 -8.40 19.11 -7.91
C LYS A 80 -7.65 17.81 -7.66
N GLY A 81 -8.22 16.93 -6.83
CA GLY A 81 -7.63 15.63 -6.55
C GLY A 81 -7.65 14.68 -7.76
N MET A 82 -8.68 14.75 -8.59
CA MET A 82 -8.74 13.98 -9.84
C MET A 82 -7.64 14.39 -10.82
N VAL A 83 -7.45 15.68 -11.04
CA VAL A 83 -6.39 16.19 -11.94
C VAL A 83 -5.01 15.82 -11.41
N LEU A 84 -4.76 16.01 -10.12
CA LEU A 84 -3.48 15.64 -9.52
C LEU A 84 -3.22 14.14 -9.59
N SER A 85 -4.23 13.32 -9.33
CA SER A 85 -4.15 11.85 -9.46
C SER A 85 -3.78 11.42 -10.87
N PHE A 86 -4.40 12.07 -11.86
CA PHE A 86 -4.11 11.80 -13.26
C PHE A 86 -2.66 12.14 -13.60
N LEU A 87 -2.19 13.32 -13.22
CA LEU A 87 -0.82 13.79 -13.46
C LEU A 87 0.21 12.88 -12.78
N LEU A 88 -0.02 12.54 -11.50
CA LEU A 88 0.84 11.63 -10.76
C LEU A 88 0.97 10.29 -11.47
N GLY A 89 -0.14 9.69 -11.91
CA GLY A 89 -0.10 8.45 -12.68
C GLY A 89 0.59 8.59 -14.04
N SER A 90 0.36 9.70 -14.76
CA SER A 90 0.87 9.90 -16.12
C SER A 90 2.38 10.14 -16.18
N ILE A 91 2.92 10.80 -15.15
CA ILE A 91 4.36 11.10 -15.03
C ILE A 91 5.11 9.89 -14.44
N SER A 92 4.42 9.04 -13.69
CA SER A 92 5.04 7.88 -13.04
C SER A 92 5.54 6.87 -14.08
N ALA A 93 6.85 6.67 -14.08
CA ALA A 93 7.53 5.69 -14.92
C ALA A 93 7.64 4.35 -14.19
N GLY A 94 7.78 3.28 -14.98
CA GLY A 94 8.02 1.94 -14.46
C GLY A 94 6.82 1.00 -14.54
N PRO A 95 6.97 -0.21 -14.00
CA PRO A 95 5.99 -1.28 -14.10
C PRO A 95 4.79 -1.02 -13.19
N ILE A 96 3.59 -1.47 -13.60
CA ILE A 96 2.36 -1.22 -12.85
C ILE A 96 2.37 -1.85 -11.45
N TYR A 97 3.07 -2.97 -11.25
CA TYR A 97 3.19 -3.59 -9.93
C TYR A 97 3.85 -2.66 -8.89
N ALA A 98 4.67 -1.70 -9.34
CA ALA A 98 5.28 -0.67 -8.51
C ALA A 98 4.28 0.34 -7.94
N ALA A 99 3.19 0.57 -8.68
CA ALA A 99 2.17 1.52 -8.29
C ALA A 99 1.38 1.03 -7.07
N PHE A 100 1.26 -0.30 -6.85
CA PHE A 100 0.43 -0.84 -5.77
C PHE A 100 0.95 -0.48 -4.37
N PRO A 101 2.23 -0.72 -3.99
CA PRO A 101 2.75 -0.28 -2.70
C PRO A 101 2.59 1.23 -2.47
N PHE A 102 2.83 2.02 -3.51
CA PHE A 102 2.69 3.47 -3.47
C PHE A 102 1.24 3.90 -3.22
N CYS A 103 0.30 3.36 -3.97
CA CYS A 103 -1.13 3.63 -3.80
C CYS A 103 -1.65 3.15 -2.44
N VAL A 104 -1.14 2.04 -1.91
CA VAL A 104 -1.45 1.57 -0.55
C VAL A 104 -0.97 2.58 0.49
N MET A 105 0.22 3.15 0.34
CA MET A 105 0.72 4.22 1.22
C MET A 105 -0.15 5.47 1.14
N LEU A 106 -0.49 5.94 -0.07
CA LEU A 106 -1.37 7.10 -0.25
C LEU A 106 -2.75 6.89 0.37
N HIS A 107 -3.36 5.71 0.18
CA HIS A 107 -4.67 5.38 0.74
C HIS A 107 -4.63 5.38 2.27
N LYS A 108 -3.58 4.82 2.89
CA LYS A 108 -3.38 4.86 4.35
C LYS A 108 -3.31 6.29 4.90
N LYS A 109 -2.76 7.22 4.12
CA LYS A 109 -2.71 8.64 4.46
C LYS A 109 -3.99 9.42 4.13
N GLY A 110 -5.05 8.75 3.72
CA GLY A 110 -6.38 9.35 3.52
C GLY A 110 -6.68 9.74 2.07
N ALA A 111 -5.90 9.28 1.09
CA ALA A 111 -6.29 9.42 -0.31
C ALA A 111 -7.58 8.62 -0.59
N SER A 112 -8.50 9.21 -1.36
CA SER A 112 -9.77 8.55 -1.69
C SER A 112 -9.58 7.39 -2.65
N ILE A 113 -10.40 6.34 -2.53
CA ILE A 113 -10.41 5.18 -3.44
C ILE A 113 -10.52 5.64 -4.90
N ARG A 114 -11.43 6.57 -5.19
CA ARG A 114 -11.56 7.19 -6.52
C ARG A 114 -10.23 7.71 -7.07
N ASN A 115 -9.49 8.48 -6.29
CA ASN A 115 -8.21 9.06 -6.70
C ASN A 115 -7.12 8.00 -6.87
N ILE A 116 -7.11 6.97 -6.01
CA ILE A 116 -6.21 5.82 -6.16
C ILE A 116 -6.46 5.09 -7.49
N ILE A 117 -7.72 4.84 -7.85
CA ILE A 117 -8.05 4.18 -9.11
C ILE A 117 -7.63 5.04 -10.32
N ILE A 118 -7.77 6.36 -10.24
CA ILE A 118 -7.30 7.28 -11.28
C ILE A 118 -5.78 7.18 -11.43
N ILE A 119 -5.02 7.18 -10.33
CA ILE A 119 -3.55 7.03 -10.35
C ILE A 119 -3.17 5.71 -11.02
N LEU A 120 -3.73 4.59 -10.56
CA LEU A 120 -3.42 3.25 -11.08
C LEU A 120 -3.75 3.13 -12.57
N SER A 121 -4.91 3.64 -12.98
CA SER A 121 -5.34 3.56 -14.37
C SER A 121 -4.48 4.47 -15.27
N SER A 122 -4.21 5.70 -14.84
CA SER A 122 -3.35 6.63 -15.56
C SER A 122 -1.94 6.05 -15.74
N TRP A 123 -1.36 5.49 -14.69
CA TRP A 123 -0.05 4.81 -14.73
C TRP A 123 -0.04 3.66 -15.73
N ALA A 124 -1.13 2.90 -15.83
CA ALA A 124 -1.22 1.76 -16.74
C ALA A 124 -1.20 2.16 -18.23
N VAL A 125 -1.99 3.18 -18.60
CA VAL A 125 -2.35 3.44 -20.02
C VAL A 125 -1.92 4.79 -20.57
N ILE A 126 -1.45 5.72 -19.73
CA ILE A 126 -1.07 7.07 -20.15
C ILE A 126 0.36 7.33 -19.70
N LYS A 127 1.30 7.22 -20.65
CA LYS A 127 2.72 7.49 -20.41
C LYS A 127 3.22 8.46 -21.47
N ILE A 128 4.01 9.44 -21.07
CA ILE A 128 4.56 10.45 -21.99
C ILE A 128 5.32 9.80 -23.16
N PRO A 129 6.23 8.83 -22.94
CA PRO A 129 6.93 8.17 -24.05
C PRO A 129 5.99 7.41 -25.01
N MET A 130 4.91 6.85 -24.48
CA MET A 130 3.90 6.14 -25.28
C MET A 130 3.12 7.11 -26.18
N LEU A 131 2.68 8.25 -25.64
CA LEU A 131 1.98 9.28 -26.40
C LEU A 131 2.86 9.85 -27.52
N LEU A 132 4.15 10.09 -27.24
CA LEU A 132 5.11 10.54 -28.25
C LEU A 132 5.30 9.51 -29.36
N ASN A 133 5.40 8.23 -29.01
CA ASN A 133 5.49 7.15 -30.01
C ASN A 133 4.23 7.07 -30.86
N GLU A 134 3.05 7.18 -30.26
CA GLU A 134 1.79 7.20 -31.01
C GLU A 134 1.68 8.40 -31.94
N ALA A 135 2.05 9.60 -31.48
CA ALA A 135 2.07 10.78 -32.33
C ALA A 135 2.99 10.60 -33.54
N LYS A 136 4.16 9.97 -33.33
CA LYS A 136 5.16 9.73 -34.38
C LYS A 136 4.75 8.65 -35.38
N PHE A 137 4.21 7.53 -34.92
CA PHE A 137 3.93 6.36 -35.77
C PHE A 137 2.49 6.26 -36.27
N LEU A 138 1.52 6.75 -35.49
CA LEU A 138 0.07 6.64 -35.77
C LEU A 138 -0.58 8.01 -36.06
N GLY A 139 0.15 9.09 -35.80
CA GLY A 139 -0.28 10.46 -36.06
C GLY A 139 -0.97 11.13 -34.87
N LEU A 140 -0.89 12.47 -34.86
CA LEU A 140 -1.39 13.28 -33.74
C LEU A 140 -2.91 13.15 -33.53
N LYS A 141 -3.70 13.04 -34.61
CA LYS A 141 -5.16 12.87 -34.54
C LYS A 141 -5.53 11.59 -33.79
N PHE A 142 -4.87 10.47 -34.10
CA PHE A 142 -5.09 9.19 -33.41
C PHE A 142 -4.75 9.30 -31.93
N MET A 143 -3.58 9.86 -31.61
CA MET A 143 -3.12 10.05 -30.23
C MET A 143 -4.14 10.85 -29.41
N ILE A 144 -4.62 12.00 -29.92
CA ILE A 144 -5.58 12.86 -29.20
C ILE A 144 -6.91 12.14 -28.97
N VAL A 145 -7.48 11.51 -30.01
CA VAL A 145 -8.76 10.79 -29.88
C VAL A 145 -8.65 9.67 -28.87
N ARG A 146 -7.62 8.84 -28.97
CA ARG A 146 -7.37 7.75 -28.01
C ARG A 146 -7.20 8.28 -26.60
N TRP A 147 -6.42 9.35 -26.43
CA TRP A 147 -6.16 9.96 -25.12
C TRP A 147 -7.46 10.46 -24.48
N ILE A 148 -8.30 11.20 -25.22
CA ILE A 148 -9.60 11.71 -24.72
C ILE A 148 -10.51 10.55 -24.29
N ILE A 149 -10.68 9.54 -25.15
CA ILE A 149 -11.51 8.37 -24.82
C ILE A 149 -10.98 7.65 -23.59
N THR A 150 -9.66 7.51 -23.47
CA THR A 150 -9.00 6.87 -22.33
C THR A 150 -9.25 7.66 -21.03
N VAL A 151 -9.10 8.98 -21.06
CA VAL A 151 -9.37 9.85 -19.89
C VAL A 151 -10.81 9.65 -19.43
N ILE A 152 -11.79 9.71 -20.35
CA ILE A 152 -13.21 9.52 -20.03
C ILE A 152 -13.44 8.13 -19.42
N ALA A 153 -12.87 7.09 -20.02
CA ALA A 153 -12.97 5.72 -19.51
C ALA A 153 -12.40 5.57 -18.10
N ILE A 154 -11.25 6.19 -17.80
CA ILE A 154 -10.64 6.19 -16.46
C ILE A 154 -11.60 6.84 -15.44
N LEU A 155 -12.21 7.98 -15.78
CA LEU A 155 -13.13 8.67 -14.87
C LEU A 155 -14.39 7.84 -14.58
N ILE A 156 -14.96 7.21 -15.62
CA ILE A 156 -16.11 6.31 -15.47
C ILE A 156 -15.72 5.12 -14.60
N PHE A 157 -14.61 4.46 -14.91
CA PHE A 157 -14.13 3.29 -14.17
C PHE A 157 -13.83 3.62 -12.70
N ALA A 158 -13.21 4.75 -12.43
CA ALA A 158 -12.96 5.22 -11.07
C ALA A 158 -14.26 5.48 -10.28
N ASN A 159 -15.28 6.05 -10.93
CA ASN A 159 -16.58 6.28 -10.28
C ASN A 159 -17.31 4.97 -9.96
N ILE A 160 -17.31 4.03 -10.91
CA ILE A 160 -17.92 2.71 -10.71
C ILE A 160 -17.20 1.97 -9.58
N THR A 161 -15.88 1.88 -9.66
CA THR A 161 -15.07 1.16 -8.67
C THR A 161 -15.19 1.78 -7.27
N ASN A 162 -15.24 3.12 -7.17
CA ASN A 162 -15.44 3.80 -5.88
C ASN A 162 -16.81 3.51 -5.24
N LYS A 163 -17.82 3.08 -6.00
CA LYS A 163 -19.11 2.64 -5.45
C LYS A 163 -19.09 1.16 -5.02
N ILE A 164 -18.36 0.34 -5.75
CA ILE A 164 -18.28 -1.12 -5.51
C ILE A 164 -17.33 -1.43 -4.34
N VAL A 165 -16.14 -0.82 -4.36
CA VAL A 165 -15.05 -1.07 -3.41
C VAL A 165 -15.17 -0.10 -2.24
N LYS A 166 -15.22 -0.65 -1.01
CA LYS A 166 -15.25 0.11 0.23
C LYS A 166 -13.90 0.01 0.95
N ASP A 167 -13.63 0.92 1.89
CA ASP A 167 -12.35 0.92 2.63
C ASP A 167 -12.11 -0.35 3.46
N LYS A 168 -13.17 -1.09 3.79
CA LYS A 168 -13.08 -2.40 4.48
C LYS A 168 -12.56 -3.53 3.58
N ASP A 169 -12.66 -3.38 2.26
CA ASP A 169 -12.26 -4.39 1.29
C ASP A 169 -10.77 -4.26 0.93
N LEU A 170 -10.16 -3.12 1.25
CA LEU A 170 -8.73 -2.88 1.05
C LEU A 170 -7.92 -3.43 2.22
N PRO A 171 -6.66 -3.89 1.98
CA PRO A 171 -5.79 -4.42 3.01
C PRO A 171 -5.50 -3.32 4.03
N GLN A 172 -6.32 -3.28 5.07
CA GLN A 172 -6.04 -2.50 6.26
C GLN A 172 -4.88 -3.21 6.95
N ARG A 173 -3.68 -2.68 6.77
CA ARG A 173 -2.69 -2.87 7.82
C ARG A 173 -3.39 -2.29 9.04
N LYS A 174 -3.66 -3.11 10.05
CA LYS A 174 -3.65 -2.64 11.43
C LYS A 174 -2.28 -2.01 11.61
N VAL A 175 -2.08 -0.79 11.10
CA VAL A 175 -1.15 0.13 11.71
C VAL A 175 -1.72 0.15 13.10
N LYS A 176 -1.05 -0.54 14.03
CA LYS A 176 -1.12 -0.09 15.40
C LYS A 176 -0.57 1.33 15.32
N GLU A 177 -1.39 2.31 14.90
CA GLU A 177 -1.61 3.44 15.76
C GLU A 177 -1.89 2.72 17.08
N LYS A 178 -0.87 2.61 17.92
CA LYS A 178 -1.12 2.27 19.31
C LYS A 178 -1.87 3.50 19.81
N SER A 179 -3.15 3.60 19.44
CA SER A 179 -4.08 4.49 20.08
C SER A 179 -4.17 3.93 21.48
N GLY A 180 -3.51 4.61 22.40
CA GLY A 180 -3.21 4.04 23.69
C GLY A 180 -1.83 4.35 24.25
N VAL A 181 -1.68 3.91 25.49
CA VAL A 181 -0.50 4.20 26.29
C VAL A 181 0.63 3.27 25.86
N THR A 182 1.76 3.84 25.48
CA THR A 182 2.95 3.11 25.04
C THR A 182 4.11 3.40 25.96
N ILE A 183 4.91 2.36 26.25
CA ILE A 183 6.12 2.48 27.05
C ILE A 183 7.31 2.11 26.17
N ASN A 184 8.27 3.03 26.04
CA ASN A 184 9.58 2.74 25.46
C ASN A 184 10.40 1.92 26.47
N ARG A 185 10.50 0.60 26.23
CA ARG A 185 11.20 -0.33 27.15
C ARG A 185 12.71 -0.10 27.18
N ASP A 186 13.29 0.47 26.13
CA ASP A 186 14.73 0.76 26.09
C ASP A 186 15.05 1.96 27.00
N ALA A 187 14.22 3.00 26.97
CA ALA A 187 14.35 4.17 27.85
C ALA A 187 13.89 3.89 29.30
N CYS A 188 12.96 2.98 29.52
CA CYS A 188 12.38 2.72 30.84
C CYS A 188 13.44 2.28 31.87
N MET A 189 13.62 3.04 32.95
CA MET A 189 14.60 2.74 34.00
C MET A 189 14.06 1.90 35.17
N GLY A 190 12.79 1.46 35.12
CA GLY A 190 12.22 0.56 36.11
C GLY A 190 11.91 1.16 37.50
N CYS A 191 11.74 2.49 37.60
CA CYS A 191 11.56 3.19 38.89
C CYS A 191 10.19 3.00 39.59
N THR A 192 9.23 2.28 39.00
CA THR A 192 7.89 1.94 39.56
C THR A 192 6.93 3.12 39.84
N ILE A 193 7.29 4.35 39.48
CA ILE A 193 6.45 5.53 39.72
C ILE A 193 5.10 5.43 38.98
N CYS A 194 5.13 4.98 37.73
CA CYS A 194 3.92 4.77 36.92
C CYS A 194 2.97 3.72 37.51
N THR A 195 3.51 2.63 38.06
CA THR A 195 2.71 1.59 38.73
C THR A 195 2.11 2.05 40.04
N LYS A 196 2.74 3.00 40.75
CA LYS A 196 2.17 3.58 41.98
C LYS A 196 1.06 4.59 41.68
N LYS A 197 1.23 5.42 40.64
CA LYS A 197 0.25 6.42 40.25
C LYS A 197 -0.98 5.84 39.55
N TYR A 198 -0.79 4.82 38.71
CA TYR A 198 -1.89 4.22 37.97
C TYR A 198 -1.75 2.68 37.92
N PRO A 199 -1.99 1.98 39.05
CA PRO A 199 -1.79 0.53 39.19
C PRO A 199 -2.75 -0.33 38.36
N GLN A 200 -3.90 0.24 37.96
CA GLN A 200 -4.85 -0.43 37.08
C GLN A 200 -4.36 -0.49 35.64
N LEU A 201 -3.54 0.48 35.22
CA LEU A 201 -3.02 0.56 33.86
C LEU A 201 -1.60 -0.01 33.73
N PHE A 202 -0.71 0.24 34.69
CA PHE A 202 0.69 -0.18 34.61
C PHE A 202 1.01 -1.36 35.52
N GLN A 203 1.87 -2.27 35.05
CA GLN A 203 2.50 -3.33 35.85
C GLN A 203 3.99 -3.46 35.56
N MET A 204 4.72 -4.04 36.49
CA MET A 204 6.13 -4.38 36.28
C MET A 204 6.26 -5.77 35.69
N ASP A 205 6.99 -5.89 34.59
CA ASP A 205 7.39 -7.15 33.97
C ASP A 205 8.89 -7.09 33.67
N SER A 206 9.64 -8.05 34.19
CA SER A 206 11.08 -8.18 33.94
C SER A 206 11.87 -6.89 34.21
N LYS A 207 11.60 -6.24 35.35
CA LYS A 207 12.18 -4.94 35.80
C LYS A 207 11.82 -3.71 34.95
N LYS A 208 10.90 -3.83 33.98
CA LYS A 208 10.43 -2.72 33.14
C LYS A 208 8.92 -2.56 33.30
N ALA A 209 8.41 -1.34 33.07
CA ALA A 209 6.98 -1.09 33.10
C ALA A 209 6.30 -1.61 31.83
N THR A 210 5.08 -2.14 31.97
CA THR A 210 4.21 -2.62 30.89
C THR A 210 2.77 -2.17 31.14
N VAL A 211 1.98 -2.10 30.07
CA VAL A 211 0.58 -1.67 30.10
C VAL A 211 -0.32 -2.91 30.14
N LYS A 212 -1.26 -2.96 31.07
CA LYS A 212 -2.30 -4.00 31.16
C LYS A 212 -3.35 -3.80 30.07
N GLU A 213 -4.15 -4.82 29.78
CA GLU A 213 -5.35 -4.62 28.98
C GLU A 213 -6.34 -3.71 29.74
N TYR A 214 -6.85 -2.70 29.05
CA TYR A 214 -7.78 -1.71 29.62
C TYR A 214 -8.96 -1.50 28.66
N SER A 215 -10.15 -1.25 29.22
CA SER A 215 -11.37 -0.90 28.48
C SER A 215 -11.70 0.59 28.58
N ASP A 216 -11.41 1.22 29.72
CA ASP A 216 -11.61 2.65 29.99
C ASP A 216 -10.34 3.29 30.55
N LEU A 217 -10.06 4.54 30.16
CA LEU A 217 -8.86 5.28 30.55
C LEU A 217 -9.24 6.52 31.35
N ASP A 218 -8.81 6.57 32.61
CA ASP A 218 -8.74 7.81 33.38
C ASP A 218 -7.58 8.69 32.85
N MET A 219 -7.95 9.78 32.19
CA MET A 219 -7.01 10.70 31.54
C MET A 219 -6.22 11.56 32.54
N GLU A 220 -6.76 11.84 33.72
CA GLU A 220 -6.07 12.64 34.75
C GLU A 220 -4.96 11.82 35.41
N LEU A 221 -5.26 10.56 35.74
CA LEU A 221 -4.27 9.63 36.28
C LEU A 221 -3.18 9.30 35.25
N LEU A 222 -3.56 9.19 33.97
CA LEU A 222 -2.60 8.97 32.88
C LEU A 222 -1.63 10.14 32.72
N ASP A 223 -2.13 11.37 32.62
CA ASP A 223 -1.28 12.57 32.47
C ASP A 223 -0.35 12.75 33.68
N SER A 224 -0.86 12.48 34.88
CA SER A 224 -0.09 12.46 36.12
C SER A 224 1.03 11.41 36.09
N ALA A 225 0.77 10.21 35.56
CA ALA A 225 1.77 9.15 35.41
C ALA A 225 2.83 9.48 34.34
N ILE A 226 2.42 10.08 33.21
CA ILE A 226 3.33 10.51 32.12
C ILE A 226 4.28 11.59 32.63
N LYS A 227 3.76 12.66 33.26
CA LYS A 227 4.56 13.77 33.81
C LYS A 227 5.53 13.34 34.90
N SER A 228 5.21 12.26 35.61
CA SER A 228 6.06 11.75 36.69
C SER A 228 7.13 10.76 36.23
N CYS A 229 7.18 10.44 34.94
CA CYS A 229 8.20 9.56 34.39
C CYS A 229 9.54 10.31 34.25
N PRO A 230 10.59 9.95 35.02
CA PRO A 230 11.85 10.72 35.03
C PRO A 230 12.57 10.72 33.66
N VAL A 231 12.41 9.62 32.93
CA VAL A 231 13.02 9.37 31.61
C VAL A 231 12.05 9.60 30.45
N LYS A 232 10.83 10.11 30.72
CA LYS A 232 9.78 10.34 29.72
C LYS A 232 9.55 9.13 28.78
N ALA A 233 9.58 7.92 29.34
CA ALA A 233 9.44 6.68 28.59
C ALA A 233 7.98 6.30 28.28
N ILE A 234 7.00 7.14 28.65
CA ILE A 234 5.56 6.87 28.52
C ILE A 234 4.97 7.90 27.56
N GLU A 235 4.30 7.44 26.51
CA GLU A 235 3.65 8.27 25.49
C GLU A 235 2.20 7.82 25.30
N TYR A 236 1.31 8.76 25.02
CA TYR A 236 -0.09 8.51 24.70
C TYR A 236 -0.42 9.15 23.34
N ASN A 237 -0.87 8.33 22.39
CA ASN A 237 -1.32 8.73 21.05
C ASN A 237 -2.80 8.39 20.86
#